data_AF-A0A835SHK4-F1
#
_entry.id   AF-A0A835SHK4-F1
#
_cell.length_a   1.000
_cell.length_b   1.000
_cell.length_c   1.000
_cell.angle_alpha   90.00
_cell.angle_beta   90.00
_cell.angle_gamma   90.00
#
_symmetry.space_group_name_H-M   'P 1'
#
loop_
_entity.id
_entity.type
_entity.pdbx_description
1 polymer ?
#
loop_
_entity_poly.entity_id
_entity_poly.type
_entity_poly.pdbx_seq_one_letter_code
_entity_poly.pdbx_strand_id
1 'polypeptide(L)' 'MFTVTCADCGNECKIPFKPKEDRPVYCNECFQNHKQN' A
#
# COMPACT_ATOMS: atom_id res chain seq x y z
N MET A 1 -1.39 -14.20 -2.83
CA MET A 1 -1.38 -13.12 -1.83
C MET A 1 0.02 -12.58 -1.81
N PHE A 2 0.22 -11.30 -2.15
CA PHE A 2 1.55 -10.67 -2.18
C PHE A 2 1.72 -9.84 -0.91
N THR A 3 2.79 -10.10 -0.18
CA THR A 3 3.19 -9.27 0.96
C THR A 3 3.96 -8.08 0.42
N VAL A 4 3.53 -6.89 0.78
CA VAL A 4 4.13 -5.63 0.33
C VAL A 4 4.24 -4.67 1.49
N THR A 5 5.25 -3.83 1.43
CA THR A 5 5.49 -2.81 2.44
C THR A 5 4.78 -1.53 2.04
N CYS A 6 3.98 -0.98 2.96
CA CYS A 6 3.35 0.32 2.86
C CYS A 6 4.42 1.39 2.62
N ALA A 7 4.33 2.13 1.51
CA ALA A 7 5.30 3.16 1.16
C ALA A 7 5.27 4.38 2.10
N ASP A 8 4.15 4.57 2.81
CA ASP A 8 3.93 5.70 3.72
C ASP A 8 4.33 5.35 5.17
N CYS A 9 3.87 4.19 5.63
CA CYS A 9 3.96 3.77 7.03
C CYS A 9 4.99 2.66 7.29
N GLY A 10 5.54 2.03 6.26
CA GLY A 10 6.50 0.92 6.41
C GLY A 10 5.91 -0.41 6.88
N ASN A 11 4.58 -0.49 7.09
CA ASN A 11 3.93 -1.71 7.55
C ASN A 11 3.75 -2.76 6.44
N GLU A 12 3.84 -4.03 6.80
CA GLU A 12 3.61 -5.15 5.89
C GLU A 12 2.11 -5.40 5.70
N CYS A 13 1.65 -5.42 4.44
CA CYS A 13 0.26 -5.67 4.06
C CYS A 13 0.17 -6.77 3.01
N LYS A 14 -0.93 -7.53 3.05
CA LYS A 14 -1.20 -8.62 2.10
C LYS A 14 -2.22 -8.16 1.07
N ILE A 15 -1.81 -8.07 -0.18
CA ILE A 15 -2.66 -7.64 -1.29
C ILE A 15 -2.89 -8.78 -2.29
N PRO A 16 -4.06 -8.86 -2.95
CA PRO A 16 -4.34 -9.88 -3.95
C PRO A 16 -3.74 -9.58 -5.34
N PHE A 17 -3.17 -8.39 -5.53
CA PHE A 17 -2.59 -7.94 -6.81
C PHE A 17 -1.06 -7.81 -6.71
N LYS A 18 -0.37 -7.85 -7.85
CA LYS A 18 1.08 -7.67 -7.91
C LYS A 18 1.42 -6.18 -7.69
N PRO A 19 2.30 -5.81 -6.74
CA PRO A 19 2.78 -4.44 -6.60
C PRO A 19 3.45 -3.99 -7.91
N LYS A 20 3.19 -2.75 -8.32
CA LYS A 20 3.87 -2.12 -9.45
C LYS A 20 4.96 -1.21 -8.90
N GLU A 21 6.17 -1.30 -9.45
CA GLU A 21 7.29 -0.46 -9.02
C GLU A 21 7.03 1.03 -9.30
N ASP A 22 6.24 1.34 -10.33
CA ASP A 22 5.76 2.69 -10.67
C ASP A 22 4.74 3.29 -9.68
N ARG A 23 4.08 2.47 -8.84
CA ARG A 23 3.03 2.98 -7.93
C ARG A 23 3.26 2.53 -6.50
N PRO A 24 3.44 3.47 -5.55
CA PRO A 24 3.56 3.14 -4.14
C PRO A 24 2.31 2.39 -3.67
N VAL A 25 2.52 1.30 -2.93
CA VAL A 25 1.43 0.57 -2.29
C VAL A 25 1.20 1.12 -0.90
N TYR A 26 -0.06 1.35 -0.56
CA TYR A 26 -0.47 1.86 0.72
C TYR A 26 -1.33 0.81 1.43
N CYS A 27 -1.22 0.76 2.76
CA CYS A 27 -2.16 0.01 3.58
C CYS A 27 -3.54 0.69 3.52
N ASN A 28 -4.60 0.01 3.99
CA ASN A 28 -5.95 0.60 4.00
C ASN A 28 -5.99 1.96 4.69
N GLU A 29 -5.24 2.12 5.78
CA GLU A 29 -5.21 3.35 6.57
C GLU A 29 -4.52 4.51 5.81
N CYS A 30 -3.30 4.29 5.31
CA CYS A 30 -2.59 5.29 4.52
C CYS A 30 -3.30 5.59 3.19
N PHE A 31 -3.93 4.60 2.57
CA PHE A 31 -4.71 4.79 1.34
C PHE A 31 -5.94 5.67 1.60
N GLN A 32 -6.63 5.49 2.72
CA GLN A 32 -7.75 6.35 3.14
C GLN A 32 -7.27 7.79 3.38
N ASN A 33 -6.16 7.97 4.11
CA ASN A 33 -5.58 9.29 4.36
C ASN A 33 -5.15 10.01 3.06
N HIS A 34 -4.52 9.30 2.12
CA HIS A 34 -4.06 9.87 0.85
C HIS A 34 -5.20 10.26 -0.10
N LYS A 35 -6.39 9.63 0.02
CA LYS A 35 -7.53 9.88 -0.87
C LYS A 35 -8.39 11.08 -0.44
N GLN A 36 -8.15 11.63 0.75
CA GLN A 36 -8.98 12.66 1.36
C GLN A 36 -8.45 14.10 1.16
N ASN A 37 -7.36 14.28 0.40
CA ASN A 37 -6.85 15.60 0.02
C ASN A 37 -6.88 15.79 -1.50
#